data_AF-A0A9X3EWE8-F1
#
_entry.id   AF-A0A9X3EWE8-F1
#
_cell.length_a   1.000
_cell.length_b   1.000
_cell.length_c   1.000
_cell.angle_alpha   90.00
_cell.angle_beta   90.00
_cell.angle_gamma   90.00
#
_symmetry.space_group_name_H-M   'P 1'
#
loop_
_entity.id
_entity.type
_entity.pdbx_description
1 polymer ?
#
loop_
_entity_poly.entity_id
_entity_poly.type
_entity_poly.pdbx_seq_one_letter_code
_entity_poly.pdbx_strand_id
1 'polypeptide(L)'
;MQPGRYAVDIHKKLSGTHARNWLSEDSRASFVLNLDANGQADACRGIRTRSSHSGPGVNSFSSTAHQQGYRGRWELQGEWLHVTLNVDDGRCGRQQLYENLAPQRWLLRCRKLEAAEHSRYAEPLLACTLDNPQEHQYRESFGYFVPEVIADEWLLLAPGDGLHVEWLDDSVPPAANPSQVALKPAQGRVEDDTWTKQ
;
A
#
# COMPACT_ATOMS: atom_id res chain seq x y z
N MET A 1 18.96 5.31 9.78
CA MET A 1 18.16 5.47 8.55
C MET A 1 18.79 6.57 7.70
N GLN A 2 18.68 6.48 6.38
CA GLN A 2 19.32 7.43 5.46
C GLN A 2 18.25 8.15 4.62
N PRO A 3 18.49 9.42 4.24
CA PRO A 3 17.70 10.07 3.19
C PRO A 3 17.69 9.21 1.92
N GLY A 4 16.58 9.23 1.20
CA GLY A 4 16.42 8.44 0.00
C GLY A 4 14.97 8.15 -0.33
N ARG A 5 14.79 7.35 -1.38
CA ARG A 5 13.51 6.86 -1.86
C ARG A 5 13.20 5.51 -1.23
N TYR A 6 11.97 5.36 -0.76
CA TYR A 6 11.40 4.15 -0.18
C TYR A 6 10.04 3.90 -0.80
N ALA A 7 9.79 2.71 -1.31
CA ALA A 7 8.55 2.45 -2.03
C ALA A 7 8.05 1.02 -1.94
N VAL A 8 6.77 0.84 -2.22
CA VAL A 8 6.09 -0.45 -2.33
C VAL A 8 5.00 -0.41 -3.39
N ASP A 9 4.79 -1.55 -4.04
CA ASP A 9 3.58 -1.93 -4.76
C ASP A 9 3.02 -3.21 -4.13
N ILE A 10 1.71 -3.22 -3.89
CA ILE A 10 0.98 -4.36 -3.35
C ILE A 10 -0.08 -4.71 -4.38
N HIS A 11 -0.02 -5.93 -4.86
CA HIS A 11 -0.99 -6.50 -5.78
C HIS A 11 -1.73 -7.62 -5.07
N LYS A 12 -3.01 -7.38 -4.81
CA LYS A 12 -3.91 -8.29 -4.14
C LYS A 12 -4.91 -8.87 -5.12
N LYS A 13 -4.99 -10.19 -5.18
CA LYS A 13 -6.04 -10.91 -5.89
C LYS A 13 -6.85 -11.72 -4.89
N LEU A 14 -8.14 -11.42 -4.84
CA LEU A 14 -9.13 -12.18 -4.09
C LEU A 14 -10.04 -12.89 -5.08
N SER A 15 -10.26 -14.17 -4.87
CA SER A 15 -11.28 -14.91 -5.61
C SER A 15 -12.10 -15.78 -4.68
N GLY A 16 -13.37 -15.92 -4.99
CA GLY A 16 -14.29 -16.52 -4.05
C GLY A 16 -15.61 -16.97 -4.64
N THR A 17 -16.14 -18.06 -4.08
CA THR A 17 -17.48 -18.53 -4.39
C THR A 17 -18.38 -18.43 -3.16
N HIS A 18 -19.58 -17.88 -3.34
CA HIS A 18 -20.62 -17.91 -2.33
C HIS A 18 -21.93 -18.38 -2.97
N ALA A 19 -22.41 -19.55 -2.56
CA ALA A 19 -23.53 -20.25 -3.18
C ALA A 19 -23.34 -20.48 -4.70
N ARG A 20 -24.02 -19.71 -5.55
CA ARG A 20 -23.90 -19.75 -7.03
C ARG A 20 -23.23 -18.51 -7.61
N ASN A 21 -22.67 -17.68 -6.74
CA ASN A 21 -22.03 -16.43 -7.12
C ASN A 21 -20.51 -16.58 -7.07
N TRP A 22 -19.87 -15.96 -8.05
CA TRP A 22 -18.43 -15.77 -8.14
C TRP A 22 -18.11 -14.31 -7.81
N LEU A 23 -17.20 -14.09 -6.86
CA LEU A 23 -16.62 -12.80 -6.53
C LEU A 23 -15.14 -12.84 -6.93
N SER A 24 -14.69 -11.79 -7.60
CA SER A 24 -13.26 -11.58 -7.83
C SER A 24 -12.92 -10.12 -7.61
N GLU A 25 -11.82 -9.87 -6.92
CA GLU A 25 -11.22 -8.55 -6.73
C GLU A 25 -9.75 -8.60 -7.16
N ASP A 26 -9.35 -7.63 -7.96
CA ASP A 26 -7.97 -7.35 -8.34
C ASP A 26 -7.69 -5.92 -7.88
N SER A 27 -6.89 -5.79 -6.82
CA SER A 27 -6.53 -4.53 -6.20
C SER A 27 -5.02 -4.33 -6.29
N ARG A 28 -4.62 -3.10 -6.62
CA ARG A 28 -3.23 -2.69 -6.67
C ARG A 28 -3.05 -1.39 -5.90
N ALA A 29 -2.08 -1.34 -5.01
CA ALA A 29 -1.79 -0.19 -4.18
C ALA A 29 -0.29 0.09 -4.15
N SER A 30 0.11 1.34 -4.43
CA SER A 30 1.50 1.76 -4.42
C SER A 30 1.72 2.93 -3.48
N PHE A 31 2.79 2.92 -2.69
CA PHE A 31 3.20 4.04 -1.87
C PHE A 31 4.67 4.36 -2.12
N VAL A 32 4.97 5.63 -2.36
CA VAL A 32 6.33 6.15 -2.55
C VAL A 32 6.58 7.22 -1.52
N LEU A 33 7.68 7.12 -0.79
CA LEU A 33 8.17 8.09 0.19
C LEU A 33 9.58 8.51 -0.18
N ASN A 34 9.80 9.81 -0.34
CA ASN A 34 11.11 10.41 -0.55
C ASN A 34 11.47 11.23 0.67
N LEU A 35 12.64 10.96 1.25
CA LEU A 35 13.20 11.65 2.40
C LEU A 35 14.45 12.42 1.94
N ASP A 36 14.43 13.73 2.04
CA ASP A 36 15.57 14.61 1.71
C ASP A 36 16.47 14.78 2.94
N ALA A 37 17.78 14.94 2.73
CA ALA A 37 18.78 15.19 3.78
C ALA A 37 18.51 16.45 4.61
N ASN A 38 17.73 17.41 4.09
CA ASN A 38 17.32 18.62 4.81
C ASN A 38 16.10 18.42 5.74
N GLY A 39 15.59 17.19 5.88
CA GLY A 39 14.42 16.87 6.70
C GLY A 39 13.07 17.11 6.00
N GLN A 40 13.05 17.38 4.70
CA GLN A 40 11.81 17.42 3.91
C GLN A 40 11.39 16.01 3.48
N ALA A 41 10.09 15.79 3.39
CA ALA A 41 9.50 14.53 2.93
C ALA A 41 8.45 14.80 1.85
N ASP A 42 8.45 13.97 0.81
CA ASP A 42 7.42 13.94 -0.22
C ASP A 42 6.88 12.52 -0.34
N ALA A 43 5.58 12.38 -0.54
CA ALA A 43 5.01 11.06 -0.77
C ALA A 43 3.91 11.09 -1.83
N CYS A 44 3.72 9.93 -2.45
CA CYS A 44 2.67 9.71 -3.43
C CYS A 44 2.07 8.35 -3.15
N ARG A 45 0.74 8.29 -3.12
CA ARG A 45 0.02 7.02 -3.02
C ARG A 45 -0.91 6.84 -4.20
N GLY A 46 -1.13 5.59 -4.59
CA GLY A 46 -2.09 5.21 -5.60
C GLY A 46 -2.76 3.91 -5.21
N ILE A 47 -4.07 3.82 -5.40
CA ILE A 47 -4.83 2.58 -5.26
C ILE A 47 -5.78 2.43 -6.43
N ARG A 48 -5.92 1.21 -6.94
CA ARG A 48 -6.88 0.84 -7.96
C ARG A 48 -7.49 -0.49 -7.61
N THR A 49 -8.82 -0.55 -7.58
CA THR A 49 -9.54 -1.80 -7.34
C THR A 49 -10.45 -2.08 -8.52
N ARG A 50 -10.52 -3.34 -8.93
CA ARG A 50 -11.49 -3.87 -9.89
C ARG A 50 -12.18 -5.04 -9.21
N SER A 51 -13.50 -4.96 -9.06
CA SER A 51 -14.29 -6.05 -8.51
C SER A 51 -15.37 -6.49 -9.47
N SER A 52 -15.62 -7.79 -9.50
CA SER A 52 -16.69 -8.39 -10.30
C SER A 52 -17.46 -9.37 -9.44
N HIS A 53 -18.78 -9.34 -9.60
CA HIS A 53 -19.70 -10.25 -8.94
C HIS A 53 -20.64 -10.83 -10.01
N SER A 54 -20.54 -12.13 -10.23
CA SER A 54 -21.28 -12.84 -11.27
C SER A 54 -22.07 -14.00 -10.68
N GLY A 55 -23.31 -14.21 -11.12
CA GLY A 55 -24.17 -15.31 -10.69
C GLY A 55 -25.59 -15.23 -11.28
N PRO A 56 -26.50 -16.13 -10.90
CA PRO A 56 -27.88 -16.11 -11.40
C PRO A 56 -28.58 -14.79 -11.05
N GLY A 57 -28.88 -13.99 -12.08
CA GLY A 57 -29.56 -12.70 -11.91
C GLY A 57 -28.67 -11.57 -11.38
N VAL A 58 -27.36 -11.78 -11.22
CA VAL A 58 -26.40 -10.75 -10.79
C VAL A 58 -25.20 -10.77 -11.72
N ASN A 59 -24.94 -9.63 -12.36
CA ASN A 59 -23.68 -9.37 -13.05
C ASN A 59 -23.33 -7.91 -12.83
N SER A 60 -22.41 -7.67 -11.91
CA SER A 60 -21.93 -6.33 -11.60
C SER A 60 -20.41 -6.28 -11.69
N PHE A 61 -19.94 -5.12 -12.15
CA PHE A 61 -18.54 -4.77 -12.23
C PHE A 61 -18.39 -3.39 -11.61
N SER A 62 -17.37 -3.21 -10.79
CA SER A 62 -16.98 -1.89 -10.31
C SER A 62 -15.47 -1.70 -10.41
N SER A 63 -15.07 -0.46 -10.64
CA SER A 63 -13.67 -0.08 -10.61
C SER A 63 -13.53 1.26 -9.92
N THR A 64 -12.59 1.34 -8.97
CA THR A 64 -12.22 2.58 -8.30
C THR A 64 -10.74 2.83 -8.53
N ALA A 65 -10.34 4.11 -8.52
CA ALA A 65 -8.95 4.50 -8.63
C ALA A 65 -8.71 5.84 -7.94
N HIS A 66 -7.70 5.88 -7.07
CA HIS A 66 -7.32 7.07 -6.32
C HIS A 66 -5.82 7.28 -6.38
N GLN A 67 -5.41 8.52 -6.59
CA GLN A 67 -4.02 8.94 -6.51
C GLN A 67 -3.93 10.24 -5.74
N GLN A 68 -3.01 10.32 -4.79
CA GLN A 68 -2.84 11.47 -3.91
C GLN A 68 -1.37 11.75 -3.61
N GLY A 69 -0.97 13.01 -3.81
CA GLY A 69 0.33 13.54 -3.45
C GLY A 69 0.35 14.15 -2.05
N TYR A 70 1.52 14.17 -1.44
CA TYR A 70 1.77 14.67 -0.10
C TYR A 70 3.13 15.34 0.03
N ARG A 71 3.23 16.35 0.89
CA ARG A 71 4.47 17.02 1.29
C ARG A 71 4.52 17.26 2.79
N GLY A 72 5.71 17.16 3.37
CA GLY A 72 5.95 17.63 4.72
C GLY A 72 7.39 17.42 5.16
N ARG A 73 7.58 16.86 6.35
CA ARG A 73 8.88 16.78 7.01
C ARG A 73 9.09 15.45 7.68
N TRP A 74 10.35 15.10 7.89
CA TRP A 74 10.74 13.98 8.71
C TRP A 74 11.82 14.35 9.71
N GLU A 75 11.86 13.61 10.80
CA GLU A 75 12.90 13.70 11.81
C GLU A 75 13.22 12.32 12.38
N LEU A 76 14.46 12.15 12.82
CA LEU A 76 14.91 10.94 13.49
C LEU A 76 14.93 11.18 15.01
N GLN A 77 14.17 10.37 15.74
CA GLN A 77 14.13 10.37 17.21
C GLN A 77 14.56 8.99 17.72
N GLY A 78 15.84 8.87 18.11
CA GLY A 78 16.43 7.58 18.45
C GLY A 78 16.43 6.62 17.26
N GLU A 79 15.79 5.46 17.40
CA GLU A 79 15.66 4.46 16.34
C GLU A 79 14.43 4.67 15.45
N TRP A 80 13.60 5.67 15.74
CA TRP A 80 12.35 5.92 15.03
C TRP A 80 12.44 7.13 14.12
N LEU A 81 11.94 6.96 12.91
CA LEU A 81 11.72 8.02 11.94
C LEU A 81 10.26 8.48 12.06
N HIS A 82 10.05 9.76 12.35
CA HIS A 82 8.73 10.37 12.37
C HIS A 82 8.55 11.19 11.11
N VAL A 83 7.50 10.92 10.33
CA VAL A 83 7.18 11.62 9.09
C VAL A 83 5.81 12.26 9.22
N THR A 84 5.75 13.56 8.95
CA THR A 84 4.51 14.32 8.81
C THR A 84 4.30 14.66 7.35
N LEU A 85 3.15 14.31 6.80
CA LEU A 85 2.80 14.50 5.40
C LEU A 85 1.43 15.15 5.28
N ASN A 86 1.35 16.36 4.71
CA ASN A 86 0.10 17.02 4.39
C ASN A 86 -0.25 16.82 2.91
N VAL A 87 -1.54 16.84 2.60
CA VAL A 87 -2.05 16.73 1.22
C VAL A 87 -1.43 17.81 0.34
N ASP A 88 -0.83 17.40 -0.78
CA ASP A 88 -0.24 18.28 -1.78
C ASP A 88 -0.38 17.65 -3.19
N ASP A 89 -1.41 18.09 -3.92
CA ASP A 89 -1.70 17.65 -5.29
C ASP A 89 -0.58 18.01 -6.30
N GLY A 90 0.40 18.83 -5.91
CA GLY A 90 1.56 19.17 -6.74
C GLY A 90 2.66 18.10 -6.78
N ARG A 91 2.57 17.02 -5.98
CA ARG A 91 3.60 15.95 -5.94
C ARG A 91 3.34 14.80 -6.90
N CYS A 92 2.09 14.38 -7.02
CA CYS A 92 1.63 13.53 -8.10
C CYS A 92 0.22 13.94 -8.49
N GLY A 93 -0.15 13.70 -9.75
CA GLY A 93 -1.47 14.08 -10.25
C GLY A 93 -2.58 13.45 -9.41
N ARG A 94 -3.53 14.25 -8.96
CA ARG A 94 -4.71 13.72 -8.26
C ARG A 94 -5.60 12.98 -9.25
N GLN A 95 -5.90 11.72 -8.95
CA GLN A 95 -6.89 10.92 -9.66
C GLN A 95 -7.95 10.46 -8.67
N GLN A 96 -9.22 10.52 -9.07
CA GLN A 96 -10.35 10.10 -8.24
C GLN A 96 -11.46 9.57 -9.15
N LEU A 97 -11.65 8.25 -9.15
CA LEU A 97 -12.73 7.57 -9.86
C LEU A 97 -13.68 6.91 -8.86
N TYR A 98 -14.94 7.34 -8.87
CA TYR A 98 -16.10 6.73 -8.18
C TYR A 98 -16.14 6.76 -6.64
N GLU A 99 -15.08 7.17 -5.94
CA GLU A 99 -15.08 7.30 -4.47
C GLU A 99 -14.83 8.75 -4.03
N ASN A 100 -15.58 9.25 -3.05
CA ASN A 100 -15.34 10.56 -2.40
C ASN A 100 -14.44 10.39 -1.17
N LEU A 101 -13.22 9.92 -1.40
CA LEU A 101 -12.21 9.85 -0.35
C LEU A 101 -11.73 11.28 -0.01
N ALA A 102 -11.79 11.67 1.26
CA ALA A 102 -11.34 12.98 1.72
C ALA A 102 -9.89 12.86 2.25
N PRO A 103 -8.87 13.18 1.43
CA PRO A 103 -7.47 12.94 1.78
C PRO A 103 -7.10 13.64 3.09
N GLN A 104 -6.50 12.88 4.00
CA GLN A 104 -6.06 13.37 5.30
C GLN A 104 -4.54 13.51 5.37
N ARG A 105 -4.06 14.30 6.34
CA ARG A 105 -2.64 14.30 6.72
C ARG A 105 -2.23 12.89 7.15
N TRP A 106 -1.02 12.46 6.79
CA TRP A 106 -0.41 11.21 7.25
C TRP A 106 0.67 11.49 8.30
N LEU A 107 0.57 10.82 9.44
CA LEU A 107 1.59 10.77 10.48
C LEU A 107 2.16 9.35 10.46
N LEU A 108 3.39 9.20 9.99
CA LEU A 108 4.05 7.91 9.93
C LEU A 108 5.11 7.84 11.03
N ARG A 109 5.12 6.70 11.71
CA ARG A 109 6.20 6.32 12.60
C ARG A 109 6.86 5.08 12.02
N CYS A 110 8.11 5.22 11.61
CA CYS A 110 8.83 4.17 10.91
C CYS A 110 10.08 3.73 11.66
N ARG A 111 10.46 2.48 11.48
CA ARG A 111 11.76 1.95 11.90
C ARG A 111 12.39 1.16 10.78
N LYS A 112 13.72 1.07 10.80
CA LYS A 112 14.44 0.14 9.96
C LYS A 112 14.17 -1.27 10.47
N LEU A 113 13.85 -2.18 9.57
CA LEU A 113 13.69 -3.60 9.82
C LEU A 113 14.83 -4.32 9.12
N GLU A 114 15.71 -4.96 9.88
CA GLU A 114 16.84 -5.70 9.32
C GLU A 114 16.37 -7.01 8.68
N ALA A 115 17.09 -7.51 7.68
CA ALA A 115 16.75 -8.76 7.00
C ALA A 115 16.67 -9.97 7.95
N ALA A 116 17.44 -9.99 9.03
CA ALA A 116 17.35 -11.07 10.03
C ALA A 116 16.01 -11.09 10.79
N GLU A 117 15.28 -9.98 10.82
CA GLU A 117 13.98 -9.86 11.48
C GLU A 117 12.81 -10.32 10.58
N HIS A 118 13.04 -10.60 9.29
CA HIS A 118 12.01 -11.10 8.36
C HIS A 118 12.56 -12.13 7.40
N SER A 119 11.86 -13.26 7.23
CA SER A 119 12.38 -14.37 6.43
C SER A 119 12.14 -14.24 4.91
N ARG A 120 11.47 -13.18 4.46
CA ARG A 120 10.90 -13.10 3.10
C ARG A 120 11.58 -12.09 2.18
N TYR A 121 12.51 -11.26 2.68
CA TYR A 121 13.22 -10.28 1.87
C TYR A 121 14.66 -10.11 2.37
N ALA A 122 15.63 -9.96 1.45
CA ALA A 122 17.05 -10.05 1.81
C ALA A 122 17.67 -8.70 2.22
N GLU A 123 17.00 -7.59 1.91
CA GLU A 123 17.51 -6.26 2.21
C GLU A 123 16.75 -5.62 3.38
N PRO A 124 17.31 -4.60 4.04
CA PRO A 124 16.58 -3.88 5.07
C PRO A 124 15.37 -3.13 4.50
N LEU A 125 14.28 -3.15 5.24
CA LEU A 125 13.04 -2.44 4.92
C LEU A 125 12.85 -1.25 5.86
N LEU A 126 12.09 -0.25 5.40
CA LEU A 126 11.50 0.75 6.26
C LEU A 126 10.08 0.30 6.58
N ALA A 127 9.85 -0.15 7.81
CA ALA A 127 8.53 -0.52 8.30
C ALA A 127 7.90 0.71 8.94
N CYS A 128 6.75 1.14 8.45
CA CYS A 128 6.00 2.31 8.92
C CYS A 128 4.64 1.89 9.47
N THR A 129 4.21 2.51 10.57
CA THR A 129 2.82 2.46 11.04
C THR A 129 2.22 3.85 11.00
N LEU A 130 0.89 3.92 10.89
CA LEU A 130 0.15 5.18 10.94
C LEU A 130 -0.13 5.54 12.39
N ASP A 131 0.34 6.72 12.79
CA ASP A 131 0.06 7.33 14.10
C ASP A 131 -1.07 8.36 13.99
N ASN A 132 -2.06 8.06 13.14
CA ASN A 132 -3.21 8.92 12.86
C ASN A 132 -4.45 8.40 13.62
N PRO A 133 -4.89 9.05 14.71
CA PRO A 133 -6.08 8.61 15.45
C PRO A 133 -7.37 8.61 14.62
N GLN A 134 -7.40 9.41 13.54
CA GLN A 134 -8.58 9.61 12.70
C GLN A 134 -8.60 8.73 11.44
N GLU A 135 -7.52 8.01 11.13
CA GLU A 135 -7.41 7.28 9.86
C GLU A 135 -8.32 6.04 9.78
N HIS A 136 -8.59 5.40 10.93
CA HIS A 136 -9.52 4.27 11.03
C HIS A 136 -10.94 4.57 10.48
N GLN A 137 -11.33 5.85 10.38
CA GLN A 137 -12.64 6.27 9.86
C GLN A 137 -12.71 6.29 8.33
N TYR A 138 -11.58 6.48 7.65
CA TYR A 138 -11.52 6.72 6.20
C TYR A 138 -10.84 5.58 5.42
N ARG A 139 -10.10 4.70 6.12
CA ARG A 139 -9.48 3.47 5.56
C ARG A 139 -8.59 3.72 4.34
N GLU A 140 -7.95 4.89 4.26
CA GLU A 140 -7.02 5.18 3.16
C GLU A 140 -5.84 4.21 3.16
N SER A 141 -5.51 3.67 4.32
CA SER A 141 -4.40 2.76 4.57
C SER A 141 -4.68 1.29 4.23
N PHE A 142 -5.95 0.91 4.05
CA PHE A 142 -6.38 -0.49 3.99
C PHE A 142 -5.74 -1.29 2.84
N GLY A 143 -5.35 -0.63 1.75
CA GLY A 143 -4.65 -1.26 0.63
C GLY A 143 -3.14 -1.50 0.84
N TYR A 144 -2.56 -0.94 1.90
CA TYR A 144 -1.11 -0.86 2.10
C TYR A 144 -0.57 -1.78 3.19
N PHE A 145 -1.46 -2.45 3.94
CA PHE A 145 -1.10 -3.32 5.05
C PHE A 145 -1.22 -4.79 4.68
N VAL A 146 -0.18 -5.54 4.99
CA VAL A 146 -0.08 -6.98 4.68
C VAL A 146 0.20 -7.74 5.98
N PRO A 147 -0.84 -8.07 6.77
CA PRO A 147 -0.70 -8.60 8.12
C PRO A 147 0.01 -9.96 8.18
N GLU A 148 0.09 -10.69 7.08
CA GLU A 148 0.79 -11.97 6.96
C GLU A 148 2.32 -11.85 6.92
N VAL A 149 2.87 -10.64 6.78
CA VAL A 149 4.33 -10.42 6.73
C VAL A 149 4.88 -10.06 8.11
N ILE A 150 4.23 -9.12 8.79
CA ILE A 150 4.54 -8.71 10.16
C ILE A 150 3.19 -8.57 10.85
N ALA A 151 3.08 -9.10 12.08
CA ALA A 151 1.92 -8.84 12.91
C ALA A 151 1.70 -7.31 13.03
N ASP A 152 0.44 -6.87 12.96
CA ASP A 152 -0.01 -5.47 12.96
C ASP A 152 -0.01 -4.73 11.60
N GLU A 153 -0.65 -3.55 11.57
CA GLU A 153 -0.84 -2.69 10.40
C GLU A 153 0.46 -1.93 10.03
N TRP A 154 1.42 -2.66 9.44
CA TRP A 154 2.69 -2.12 8.96
C TRP A 154 2.74 -1.97 7.43
N LEU A 155 3.10 -0.77 6.98
CA LEU A 155 3.49 -0.44 5.62
C LEU A 155 4.99 -0.73 5.46
N LEU A 156 5.33 -1.67 4.57
CA LEU A 156 6.72 -2.06 4.31
C LEU A 156 7.23 -1.38 3.05
N LEU A 157 8.30 -0.60 3.17
CA LEU A 157 8.88 0.14 2.05
C LEU A 157 10.34 -0.30 1.84
N ALA A 158 10.67 -0.77 0.64
CA ALA A 158 12.07 -1.05 0.29
C ALA A 158 12.74 0.20 -0.29
N PRO A 159 14.07 0.35 -0.12
CA PRO A 159 14.80 1.46 -0.72
C PRO A 159 14.82 1.38 -2.25
N GLY A 160 15.18 2.48 -2.91
CA GLY A 160 15.43 2.50 -4.35
C GLY A 160 14.14 2.37 -5.14
N ASP A 161 14.05 1.38 -6.03
CA ASP A 161 12.89 1.15 -6.90
C ASP A 161 11.66 0.63 -6.15
N GLY A 162 11.87 -0.04 -5.01
CA GLY A 162 10.81 -0.43 -4.08
C GLY A 162 10.61 -1.94 -3.97
N LEU A 163 9.57 -2.30 -3.23
CA LEU A 163 9.16 -3.66 -2.93
C LEU A 163 7.92 -4.01 -3.75
N HIS A 164 7.87 -5.18 -4.36
CA HIS A 164 6.66 -5.76 -4.94
C HIS A 164 6.12 -6.83 -4.01
N VAL A 165 4.85 -6.69 -3.61
CA VAL A 165 4.15 -7.65 -2.77
C VAL A 165 3.00 -8.26 -3.56
N GLU A 166 3.05 -9.57 -3.78
CA GLU A 166 1.94 -10.31 -4.37
C GLU A 166 1.18 -11.02 -3.25
N TRP A 167 -0.11 -10.73 -3.15
CA TRP A 167 -1.02 -11.38 -2.21
C TRP A 167 -2.13 -12.09 -2.99
N LEU A 168 -2.12 -13.41 -2.93
CA LEU A 168 -3.17 -14.27 -3.49
C LEU A 168 -3.97 -14.86 -2.35
N ASP A 169 -5.29 -14.68 -2.39
CA ASP A 169 -6.21 -15.22 -1.40
C ASP A 169 -7.44 -15.79 -2.11
N ASP A 170 -7.50 -17.13 -2.12
CA ASP A 170 -8.56 -17.94 -2.74
C ASP A 170 -9.55 -18.49 -1.68
N SER A 171 -9.62 -17.86 -0.50
CA SER A 171 -10.26 -18.44 0.69
C SER A 171 -11.77 -18.22 0.79
N VAL A 172 -12.55 -18.23 -0.30
CA VAL A 172 -14.02 -18.25 -0.17
C VAL A 172 -14.65 -19.51 -0.80
N PRO A 173 -15.14 -20.47 0.03
CA PRO A 173 -15.19 -20.45 1.49
C PRO A 173 -13.83 -20.78 2.16
N PRO A 174 -13.59 -20.33 3.42
CA PRO A 174 -12.28 -20.17 4.07
C PRO A 174 -11.51 -21.45 4.45
N ALA A 175 -11.75 -22.57 3.78
CA ALA A 175 -11.29 -23.87 4.24
C ALA A 175 -10.22 -24.57 3.37
N ALA A 176 -9.86 -24.06 2.19
CA ALA A 176 -9.00 -24.83 1.27
C ALA A 176 -7.54 -24.38 1.22
N ASN A 177 -7.26 -23.07 1.15
CA ASN A 177 -5.91 -22.58 0.90
C ASN A 177 -5.58 -21.37 1.78
N PRO A 178 -4.43 -21.36 2.49
CA PRO A 178 -3.96 -20.16 3.16
C PRO A 178 -3.57 -19.09 2.15
N SER A 179 -3.76 -17.81 2.51
CA SER A 179 -3.23 -16.66 1.77
C SER A 179 -1.75 -16.86 1.44
N GLN A 180 -1.39 -16.67 0.18
CA GLN A 180 -0.01 -16.71 -0.28
C GLN A 180 0.50 -15.29 -0.46
N VAL A 181 1.55 -14.94 0.28
CA VAL A 181 2.19 -13.63 0.20
C VAL A 181 3.65 -13.78 -0.22
N ALA A 182 4.00 -13.19 -1.35
CA ALA A 182 5.37 -13.18 -1.89
C ALA A 182 5.93 -11.76 -1.92
N LEU A 183 7.16 -11.59 -1.43
CA LEU A 183 7.89 -10.32 -1.45
C LEU A 183 9.04 -10.43 -2.45
N LYS A 184 9.15 -9.46 -3.35
CA LYS A 184 10.18 -9.43 -4.40
C LYS A 184 10.72 -8.00 -4.55
N PRO A 185 12.02 -7.80 -4.82
CA PRO A 185 12.50 -6.49 -5.25
C PRO A 185 11.77 -6.06 -6.52
N ALA A 186 11.44 -4.77 -6.64
CA ALA A 186 10.87 -4.25 -7.87
C ALA A 186 11.91 -4.26 -9.00
N GLN A 187 11.47 -4.57 -10.23
CA GLN A 187 12.34 -4.56 -11.42
C GLN A 187 12.49 -3.16 -12.05
N GLY A 188 11.80 -2.18 -11.47
CA GLY A 188 11.75 -0.78 -11.88
C GLY A 188 10.83 -0.02 -10.91
N ARG A 189 10.52 1.24 -11.22
CA ARG A 189 9.71 2.10 -10.35
C ARG A 189 8.29 1.54 -10.16
N VAL A 190 7.96 1.22 -8.91
CA VAL A 190 6.67 0.60 -8.50
C VAL A 190 5.42 1.41 -8.86
N GLU A 191 5.53 2.73 -8.95
CA GLU A 191 4.44 3.66 -9.18
C GLU A 191 3.93 3.65 -10.63
N ASP A 192 4.81 3.39 -11.60
CA ASP A 192 4.43 3.33 -13.01
C ASP A 192 3.35 2.26 -13.21
N ASP A 193 3.48 1.20 -12.45
CA ASP A 193 2.71 -0.01 -12.56
C ASP A 193 1.28 0.12 -12.00
N THR A 194 1.07 1.08 -11.08
CA THR A 194 -0.23 1.42 -10.49
C THR A 194 -0.85 2.67 -11.14
N TRP A 195 -0.05 3.64 -11.57
CA TRP A 195 -0.55 4.95 -12.03
C TRP A 195 -0.77 5.04 -13.55
N THR A 196 -0.04 4.28 -14.37
CA THR A 196 -0.08 4.46 -15.85
C THR A 196 -0.96 3.46 -16.59
N LYS A 197 -1.38 2.35 -15.97
CA LYS A 197 -2.20 1.31 -16.61
C LYS A 197 -3.70 1.58 -16.37
N GLN A 198 -4.29 2.43 -17.22
CA GLN A 198 -5.76 2.60 -17.31
C GLN A 198 -6.38 1.45 -18.12
#